data_AF-A0A354IQW2-F1
#
_entry.id   AF-A0A354IQW2-F1
#
_cell.length_a   1.000
_cell.length_b   1.000
_cell.length_c   1.000
_cell.angle_alpha   90.00
_cell.angle_beta   90.00
_cell.angle_gamma   90.00
#
_symmetry.space_group_name_H-M   'P 1'
#
loop_
_entity.id
_entity.type
_entity.pdbx_description
1 polymer ?
#
loop_
_entity_poly.entity_id
_entity_poly.type
_entity_poly.pdbx_seq_one_letter_code
_entity_poly.pdbx_strand_id
1 'polypeptide(L)' 'MQPTRPASPLIRELGRADYEPTFAAMRAFTDARTPDTPDELWIVEHPPVFTLGLGADRAHLLNGPGVPAHDIPVVQTDRG' A
#
# COMPACT_ATOMS: atom_id res chain seq x y z
N MET A 1 -15.39 -28.35 -13.38
CA MET A 1 -14.08 -28.11 -12.78
C MET A 1 -14.30 -27.72 -11.33
N GLN A 2 -13.76 -28.48 -10.39
CA GLN A 2 -13.87 -28.14 -8.97
C GLN A 2 -12.92 -26.97 -8.70
N PRO A 3 -13.36 -25.87 -8.07
CA PRO A 3 -12.44 -24.78 -7.75
C PRO A 3 -11.41 -25.33 -6.77
N THR A 4 -10.15 -25.42 -7.21
CA THR A 4 -9.02 -25.66 -6.33
C THR A 4 -9.00 -24.52 -5.33
N ARG A 5 -9.22 -24.83 -4.05
CA ARG A 5 -9.00 -23.85 -2.99
C ARG A 5 -7.56 -23.37 -3.13
N PRO A 6 -7.31 -22.06 -3.33
CA PRO A 6 -5.94 -21.55 -3.34
C PRO A 6 -5.27 -21.90 -2.01
N ALA A 7 -3.96 -22.14 -2.05
CA ALA A 7 -3.17 -22.35 -0.85
C ALA A 7 -3.34 -21.17 0.11
N SER A 8 -3.19 -21.41 1.42
CA SER A 8 -3.22 -20.32 2.40
C SER A 8 -2.13 -19.29 2.08
N PRO A 9 -2.43 -17.98 2.14
CA PRO A 9 -1.44 -16.95 1.86
C PRO A 9 -0.34 -16.93 2.92
N LEU A 10 0.86 -16.55 2.51
CA LEU A 10 1.97 -16.29 3.43
C LEU A 10 1.74 -14.95 4.13
N ILE A 11 1.82 -14.94 5.46
CA ILE A 11 1.68 -13.72 6.26
C ILE A 11 3.05 -13.06 6.43
N ARG A 12 3.15 -11.79 6.04
CA ARG A 12 4.35 -10.97 6.14
C ARG A 12 4.11 -9.87 7.16
N GLU A 13 4.69 -9.99 8.35
CA GLU A 13 4.64 -8.94 9.37
C GLU A 13 5.85 -8.01 9.22
N LEU A 14 5.61 -6.79 8.71
CA LEU A 14 6.68 -5.83 8.40
C LEU A 14 6.93 -4.84 9.55
N GLY A 15 6.07 -4.83 10.57
CA GLY A 15 6.12 -3.86 11.65
C GLY A 15 5.89 -2.45 11.13
N ARG A 16 6.73 -1.49 11.56
CA ARG A 16 6.66 -0.10 11.10
C ARG A 16 7.65 0.15 9.94
N ALA A 17 7.15 0.59 8.80
CA ALA A 17 7.96 0.82 7.59
C ALA A 17 7.48 2.02 6.78
N ASP A 18 8.37 2.63 5.98
CA ASP A 18 8.01 3.75 5.11
C ASP A 18 7.07 3.33 3.97
N TYR A 19 6.12 4.20 3.62
CA TYR A 19 5.06 3.88 2.66
C TYR A 19 5.60 3.59 1.26
N GLU A 20 6.40 4.50 0.70
CA GLU A 20 6.87 4.45 -0.68
C GLU A 20 7.69 3.18 -1.01
N PRO A 21 8.72 2.80 -0.23
CA PRO A 21 9.44 1.55 -0.49
C PRO A 21 8.59 0.31 -0.26
N THR A 22 7.67 0.32 0.72
CA THR A 22 6.75 -0.81 0.95
C THR A 22 5.80 -0.99 -0.23
N PHE A 23 5.23 0.11 -0.73
CA PHE A 23 4.36 0.12 -1.89
C PHE A 23 5.11 -0.33 -3.17
N ALA A 24 6.32 0.18 -3.39
CA ALA A 24 7.16 -0.24 -4.52
C ALA A 24 7.51 -1.74 -4.45
N ALA A 25 7.81 -2.26 -3.25
CA ALA A 25 8.07 -3.69 -3.06
C ALA A 25 6.83 -4.54 -3.31
N MET A 26 5.65 -4.10 -2.87
CA MET A 26 4.37 -4.78 -3.14
C MET A 26 4.05 -4.80 -4.65
N ARG A 27 4.29 -3.68 -5.35
CA ARG A 27 4.18 -3.58 -6.81
C ARG A 27 5.14 -4.54 -7.51
N ALA A 28 6.42 -4.49 -7.16
CA ALA A 28 7.44 -5.35 -7.76
C ALA A 28 7.17 -6.84 -7.51
N PHE A 29 6.71 -7.21 -6.30
CA PHE A 29 6.26 -8.56 -6.00
C PHE A 29 5.13 -8.99 -6.94
N THR A 30 4.11 -8.14 -7.09
CA THR A 30 2.94 -8.39 -7.94
C THR A 30 3.33 -8.53 -9.41
N ASP A 31 4.18 -7.64 -9.91
CA ASP A 31 4.63 -7.62 -11.31
C ASP A 31 5.51 -8.84 -11.65
N ALA A 32 6.22 -9.41 -10.66
CA ALA A 32 7.08 -10.58 -10.82
C ALA A 32 6.36 -11.93 -10.61
N ARG A 33 5.06 -11.94 -10.28
CA ARG A 33 4.33 -13.18 -9.96
C ARG A 33 4.24 -14.12 -11.15
N THR A 34 4.46 -15.40 -10.86
CA THR A 34 4.14 -16.54 -11.74
C THR A 34 2.91 -17.28 -11.19
N PRO A 35 2.31 -18.21 -11.95
CA PRO A 35 1.23 -19.08 -11.44
C PRO A 35 1.59 -19.88 -10.18
N ASP A 36 2.89 -20.11 -9.96
CA ASP A 36 3.41 -20.85 -8.80
C ASP A 36 3.75 -19.92 -7.62
N THR A 37 3.64 -18.61 -7.78
CA THR A 37 3.95 -17.64 -6.71
C THR A 37 2.80 -17.59 -5.71
N PRO A 38 3.01 -18.00 -4.44
CA PRO A 38 1.97 -17.98 -3.42
C PRO A 38 1.46 -16.56 -3.18
N ASP A 39 0.20 -16.45 -2.78
CA ASP A 39 -0.34 -15.16 -2.31
C ASP A 39 0.38 -14.73 -1.02
N GLU A 40 0.59 -13.43 -0.86
CA GLU A 40 1.13 -12.85 0.36
C GLU A 40 0.15 -11.83 0.95
N LEU A 41 0.01 -11.81 2.28
CA LEU A 41 -0.70 -10.77 3.03
C LEU A 41 0.30 -9.99 3.87
N TRP A 42 0.46 -8.70 3.56
CA TRP A 42 1.43 -7.83 4.21
C TRP A 42 0.76 -7.00 5.29
N ILE A 43 1.25 -7.12 6.52
CA ILE A 43 0.77 -6.41 7.71
C ILE A 43 1.85 -5.39 8.09
N VAL A 44 1.50 -4.11 8.03
CA VAL A 44 2.45 -3.00 8.20
C VAL A 44 1.76 -1.79 8.82
N GLU A 45 2.52 -1.04 9.61
CA GLU A 45 2.19 0.31 10.08
C GLU A 45 3.11 1.31 9.38
N HIS A 46 2.56 2.44 8.89
CA HIS A 46 3.36 3.48 8.26
C HIS A 46 3.52 4.70 9.17
N PRO A 47 4.68 5.41 9.12
CA PRO A 47 4.74 6.78 9.58
C PRO A 47 3.64 7.65 8.93
N PRO A 48 3.31 8.82 9.51
CA PRO A 48 2.29 9.70 8.95
C PRO A 48 2.53 9.96 7.45
N VAL A 49 1.51 9.67 6.63
CA VAL A 49 1.55 9.81 5.18
C VAL A 49 0.14 10.04 4.66
N PHE A 50 -0.01 10.98 3.73
CA PHE A 50 -1.21 11.09 2.90
C PHE A 50 -0.99 10.31 1.61
N THR A 51 -1.97 9.50 1.22
CA THR A 51 -1.93 8.79 -0.06
C THR A 51 -3.10 9.23 -0.92
N LEU A 52 -2.86 9.53 -2.18
CA LEU A 52 -3.87 9.97 -3.13
C LEU A 52 -4.00 8.91 -4.23
N GLY A 53 -5.17 8.29 -4.32
CA GLY A 53 -5.50 7.35 -5.40
C GLY A 53 -5.78 8.05 -6.73
N LEU A 54 -6.09 7.27 -7.76
CA LEU A 54 -6.30 7.76 -9.13
C LEU A 54 -7.39 8.82 -9.25
N GLY A 55 -8.47 8.71 -8.46
CA GLY A 55 -9.58 9.66 -8.44
C GLY A 55 -9.46 10.76 -7.39
N ALA A 56 -8.36 10.83 -6.64
CA ALA A 56 -8.22 11.75 -5.53
C ALA A 56 -7.68 13.11 -5.97
N ASP A 57 -8.42 14.18 -5.68
CA ASP A 57 -7.96 15.55 -5.86
C ASP A 57 -7.06 15.97 -4.68
N ARG A 58 -5.93 16.63 -4.99
CA ARG A 58 -5.05 17.26 -3.98
C ARG A 58 -5.79 18.31 -3.15
N ALA A 59 -6.85 18.91 -3.68
CA ALA A 59 -7.71 19.83 -2.96
C ALA A 59 -8.44 19.19 -1.76
N HIS A 60 -8.52 17.85 -1.68
CA HIS A 60 -9.08 17.13 -0.55
C HIS A 60 -8.12 17.00 0.64
N LEU A 61 -6.86 17.44 0.51
CA LEU A 61 -5.95 17.48 1.63
C LEU A 61 -6.41 18.56 2.62
N LEU A 62 -6.72 18.13 3.85
CA LEU A 62 -7.20 19.03 4.89
C LEU A 62 -6.07 19.95 5.35
N ASN A 63 -6.14 21.22 4.94
CA ASN A 63 -5.33 22.31 5.50
C ASN A 63 -6.12 22.97 6.64
N GLY A 64 -6.14 22.35 7.81
CA GLY A 64 -6.86 22.84 8.99
C GLY A 64 -5.94 23.31 10.12
N PRO A 65 -6.39 24.23 11.00
CA PRO A 65 -5.62 24.64 12.17
C PRO A 65 -5.33 23.42 13.07
N GLY A 66 -4.03 23.16 13.33
CA GLY A 66 -3.57 22.06 14.17
C GLY A 66 -2.94 20.87 13.43
N VAL A 67 -3.04 20.81 12.09
CA VAL A 67 -2.28 19.87 11.27
C VAL A 67 -1.40 20.69 10.33
N PRO A 68 -0.11 20.85 10.61
CA PRO A 68 0.81 21.37 9.61
C PRO A 68 0.90 20.37 8.45
N ALA A 69 0.01 20.52 7.46
CA ALA A 69 0.02 19.72 6.23
C ALA A 69 1.35 19.85 5.45
N HIS A 70 2.21 20.80 5.84
CA HIS A 70 3.54 21.00 5.27
C HIS A 70 4.57 19.93 5.68
N ASP A 71 4.32 19.15 6.75
CA ASP A 71 5.31 18.18 7.26
C ASP A 71 4.96 16.71 6.99
N ILE A 72 3.76 16.42 6.48
CA ILE A 72 3.34 15.04 6.18
C ILE A 72 3.51 14.77 4.67
N PRO A 73 4.27 13.74 4.26
CA PRO A 73 4.45 13.42 2.86
C PRO A 73 3.13 13.04 2.20
N VAL A 74 2.92 13.54 0.97
CA VAL A 74 1.79 13.19 0.12
C VAL A 74 2.29 12.32 -1.03
N VAL A 75 1.87 11.06 -1.09
CA VAL A 75 2.26 10.09 -2.10
C VAL A 75 1.10 9.83 -3.05
N GLN A 76 1.33 10.02 -4.35
CA GLN A 76 0.38 9.60 -5.38
C GLN A 76 0.50 8.09 -5.60
N THR A 77 -0.63 7.40 -5.70
CA THR A 77 -0.67 5.95 -5.87
C THR A 77 -1.64 5.59 -6.99
N ASP A 78 -1.58 4.33 -7.44
CA ASP A 78 -2.43 3.79 -8.49
C ASP A 78 -3.70 3.09 -7.95
N ARG A 79 -3.95 3.23 -6.63
CA ARG A 79 -5.16 2.67 -6.01
C ARG A 79 -6.41 3.43 -6.48
N GLY A 80 -7.53 2.71 -6.58
CA GLY A 80 -8.85 3.29 -6.84
C GLY A 80 -9.33 4.25 -5.77
#